data_AF-U2CSY0-F1
#
_entry.id   AF-U2CSY0-F1
#
_cell.length_a   1.000
_cell.length_b   1.000
_cell.length_c   1.000
_cell.angle_alpha   90.00
_cell.angle_beta   90.00
_cell.angle_gamma   90.00
#
_symmetry.space_group_name_H-M   'P 1'
#
loop_
_entity.id
_entity.type
_entity.pdbx_description
1 polymer ?
#
loop_
_entity_poly.entity_id
_entity_poly.type
_entity_poly.pdbx_seq_one_letter_code
_entity_poly.pdbx_strand_id
1 'polypeptide(L)'
;MEGEKMNSRSKVVTGSILVLAGALTLIGNLQLLNENFVLPIMGAAFLFVYFILGARKRYGNIGFLIPGIILPSLQILKFADDYKVSEKTEVLLVFGTLGASFLAIYLIHSVWYKEISKGQRNWPLYVSLILFVFGAITYAVEYLNWSFGMVIINNIWPGVLIIVGARMLYKAIKGNKEKINE
;
A
#
# COMPACT_ATOMS: atom_id res chain seq x y z
N MET A 1 18.80 -7.54 -32.56
CA MET A 1 18.93 -8.60 -31.52
C MET A 1 18.36 -8.20 -30.14
N GLU A 2 18.08 -6.93 -29.84
CA GLU A 2 17.45 -6.53 -28.56
C GLU A 2 15.94 -6.77 -28.47
N GLY A 3 15.21 -6.67 -29.59
CA GLY A 3 13.75 -6.88 -29.62
C GLY A 3 13.30 -8.32 -29.30
N GLU A 4 14.11 -9.32 -29.62
CA GLU A 4 13.78 -10.74 -29.42
C GLU A 4 13.92 -11.17 -27.94
N LYS A 5 14.94 -10.66 -27.24
CA LYS A 5 15.14 -10.92 -25.80
C LYS A 5 14.05 -10.30 -24.92
N MET A 6 13.41 -9.24 -25.39
CA MET A 6 12.34 -8.56 -24.64
C MET A 6 11.02 -9.36 -24.67
N ASN A 7 10.72 -10.03 -25.79
CA ASN A 7 9.52 -10.84 -25.97
C ASN A 7 9.60 -12.16 -25.17
N SER A 8 10.77 -12.81 -25.09
CA SER A 8 10.89 -14.03 -24.29
C SER A 8 10.75 -13.79 -22.79
N ARG A 9 11.22 -12.63 -22.28
CA ARG A 9 11.11 -12.29 -20.86
C ARG A 9 9.69 -11.99 -20.41
N SER A 10 8.89 -11.27 -21.20
CA SER A 10 7.48 -11.02 -20.84
C SER A 10 6.70 -12.33 -20.82
N LYS A 11 6.96 -13.24 -21.77
CA LYS A 11 6.39 -14.59 -21.80
C LYS A 11 6.76 -15.41 -20.56
N VAL A 12 8.01 -15.33 -20.08
CA VAL A 12 8.44 -16.01 -18.85
C VAL A 12 7.75 -15.41 -17.62
N VAL A 13 7.60 -14.09 -17.52
CA VAL A 13 6.90 -13.44 -16.40
C VAL A 13 5.42 -13.82 -16.40
N THR A 14 4.74 -13.72 -17.54
CA THR A 14 3.33 -14.12 -17.68
C THR A 14 3.15 -15.62 -17.40
N GLY A 15 4.04 -16.47 -17.91
CA GLY A 15 4.04 -17.91 -17.63
C GLY A 15 4.24 -18.22 -16.15
N SER A 16 5.16 -17.52 -15.48
CA SER A 16 5.40 -17.70 -14.05
C SER A 16 4.18 -17.28 -13.22
N ILE A 17 3.53 -16.16 -13.57
CA ILE A 17 2.28 -15.71 -12.94
C ILE A 17 1.17 -16.74 -13.13
N LEU A 18 1.00 -17.30 -14.33
CA LEU A 18 -0.01 -18.33 -14.59
C LEU A 18 0.26 -19.61 -13.79
N VAL A 19 1.52 -20.08 -13.75
CA VAL A 19 1.90 -21.28 -12.99
C VAL A 19 1.65 -21.07 -11.49
N LEU A 20 2.02 -19.91 -10.95
CA LEU A 20 1.74 -19.57 -9.56
C LEU A 20 0.24 -19.50 -9.28
N ALA A 21 -0.53 -18.78 -10.10
CA ALA A 21 -1.98 -18.68 -9.94
C ALA A 21 -2.67 -20.06 -9.99
N GLY A 22 -2.26 -20.91 -10.95
CA GLY A 22 -2.76 -22.28 -11.09
C GLY A 22 -2.41 -23.15 -9.89
N ALA A 23 -1.14 -23.16 -9.47
CA ALA A 23 -0.70 -23.94 -8.30
C ALA A 23 -1.43 -23.52 -7.02
N LEU A 24 -1.61 -22.21 -6.81
CA LEU A 24 -2.29 -21.66 -5.64
C LEU A 24 -3.78 -22.02 -5.63
N THR A 25 -4.45 -21.97 -6.78
CA THR A 25 -5.86 -22.38 -6.90
C THR A 25 -6.03 -23.86 -6.61
N LEU A 26 -5.10 -24.69 -7.10
CA LEU A 26 -5.13 -26.14 -6.93
C LEU A 26 -4.88 -26.52 -5.47
N ILE A 27 -3.93 -25.86 -4.80
CA ILE A 27 -3.65 -26.04 -3.37
C ILE A 27 -4.87 -25.65 -2.52
N GLY A 28 -5.53 -24.52 -2.84
CA GLY A 28 -6.74 -24.08 -2.13
C GLY A 28 -7.91 -25.06 -2.29
N ASN A 29 -8.11 -25.58 -3.50
CA ASN A 29 -9.22 -26.50 -3.80
C ASN A 29 -9.06 -27.89 -3.18
N LEU A 30 -7.83 -28.37 -3.00
CA LEU A 30 -7.59 -29.70 -2.44
C LEU A 30 -7.70 -29.77 -0.92
N GLN A 31 -7.95 -28.65 -0.22
CA GLN A 31 -7.94 -28.54 1.25
C GLN A 31 -6.66 -29.13 1.90
N LEU A 32 -5.58 -29.28 1.13
CA LEU A 32 -4.33 -29.90 1.58
C LEU A 32 -3.59 -29.02 2.58
N LEU A 33 -3.90 -27.73 2.62
CA LEU A 33 -3.34 -26.78 3.56
C LEU A 33 -4.40 -26.29 4.51
N ASN A 34 -4.03 -26.20 5.78
CA ASN A 34 -4.80 -25.46 6.77
C ASN A 34 -4.96 -24.00 6.27
N GLU A 35 -6.19 -23.51 6.28
CA GLU A 35 -6.58 -22.19 5.80
C GLU A 35 -5.71 -21.06 6.37
N ASN A 36 -5.17 -21.25 7.57
CA ASN A 36 -4.30 -20.29 8.26
C ASN A 36 -2.90 -20.14 7.64
N PHE A 37 -2.48 -21.06 6.77
CA PHE A 37 -1.17 -20.99 6.09
C PHE A 37 -1.25 -20.59 4.63
N VAL A 38 -2.45 -20.54 4.03
CA VAL A 38 -2.61 -20.22 2.60
C VAL A 38 -2.05 -18.83 2.29
N LEU A 39 -2.49 -17.80 3.02
CA LEU A 39 -2.06 -16.41 2.78
C LEU A 39 -0.55 -16.19 3.03
N PRO A 40 0.06 -16.68 4.14
CA PRO A 40 1.50 -16.59 4.33
C PRO A 40 2.31 -17.30 3.25
N ILE A 41 1.89 -18.49 2.81
CA ILE A 41 2.60 -19.26 1.77
C ILE A 41 2.51 -18.53 0.42
N MET A 42 1.34 -17.98 0.09
CA MET A 42 1.19 -17.13 -1.10
C MET A 42 2.11 -15.91 -1.03
N GLY A 43 2.12 -15.20 0.10
CA GLY A 43 3.02 -14.08 0.32
C GLY A 43 4.49 -14.45 0.16
N ALA A 44 4.90 -15.58 0.75
CA ALA A 44 6.25 -16.10 0.63
C ALA A 44 6.61 -16.44 -0.84
N ALA A 45 5.68 -17.03 -1.60
CA ALA A 45 5.88 -17.31 -3.02
C ALA A 45 6.07 -16.01 -3.84
N PHE A 46 5.25 -14.99 -3.59
CA PHE A 46 5.40 -13.67 -4.23
C PHE A 46 6.73 -13.00 -3.85
N LEU A 47 7.15 -13.06 -2.59
CA LEU A 47 8.46 -12.59 -2.14
C LEU A 47 9.61 -13.36 -2.79
N PHE A 48 9.47 -14.68 -2.93
CA PHE A 48 10.47 -15.52 -3.59
C PHE A 48 10.66 -15.12 -5.06
N VAL A 49 9.56 -14.91 -5.78
CA VAL A 49 9.59 -14.40 -7.17
C VAL A 49 10.21 -13.00 -7.22
N TYR A 50 9.88 -12.13 -6.27
CA TYR A 50 10.49 -10.82 -6.15
C TYR A 50 12.02 -10.90 -6.09
N PHE A 51 12.58 -11.80 -5.28
CA PHE A 51 14.04 -12.00 -5.19
C PHE A 51 14.63 -12.60 -6.47
N ILE A 52 13.99 -13.63 -7.07
CA ILE A 52 14.47 -14.27 -8.31
C ILE A 52 14.53 -13.27 -9.48
N LEU A 53 13.51 -12.42 -9.62
CA LEU A 53 13.47 -11.38 -10.66
C LEU A 53 14.46 -10.22 -10.39
N GLY A 54 15.29 -10.36 -9.35
CA GLY A 54 16.37 -9.46 -9.04
C GLY A 54 15.98 -8.33 -8.11
N ALA A 55 14.91 -8.48 -7.32
CA ALA A 55 14.47 -7.55 -6.29
C ALA A 55 14.45 -6.09 -6.78
N ARG A 56 15.49 -5.32 -6.46
CA ARG A 56 15.67 -3.90 -6.80
C ARG A 56 16.28 -3.63 -8.19
N LYS A 57 16.40 -4.63 -9.06
CA LYS A 57 16.91 -4.41 -10.43
C LYS A 57 15.94 -3.63 -11.32
N ARG A 58 14.63 -3.74 -11.09
CA ARG A 58 13.59 -3.06 -11.88
C ARG A 58 12.44 -2.62 -10.99
N TYR A 59 11.99 -1.38 -11.18
CA TYR A 59 10.90 -0.81 -10.40
C TYR A 59 9.60 -1.63 -10.53
N GLY A 60 9.34 -2.22 -11.70
CA GLY A 60 8.18 -3.08 -11.93
C GLY A 60 8.12 -4.33 -11.04
N ASN A 61 9.24 -4.76 -10.44
CA ASN A 61 9.25 -5.89 -9.51
C ASN A 61 8.47 -5.59 -8.22
N ILE A 62 8.16 -4.32 -7.93
CA ILE A 62 7.28 -3.93 -6.82
C ILE A 62 5.93 -4.65 -6.87
N GLY A 63 5.44 -5.01 -8.06
CA GLY A 63 4.19 -5.76 -8.24
C GLY A 63 4.18 -7.14 -7.57
N PHE A 64 5.34 -7.76 -7.36
CA PHE A 64 5.47 -9.01 -6.60
C PHE A 64 5.68 -8.75 -5.10
N LEU A 65 6.35 -7.65 -4.75
CA LEU A 65 6.59 -7.28 -3.36
C LEU A 65 5.29 -6.92 -2.62
N ILE A 66 4.38 -6.21 -3.29
CA ILE A 66 3.09 -5.79 -2.70
C ILE A 66 2.29 -6.98 -2.16
N PRO A 67 1.88 -7.97 -2.98
CA PRO A 67 1.18 -9.14 -2.47
C PRO A 67 2.07 -9.97 -1.53
N GLY A 68 3.39 -9.96 -1.74
CA GLY A 68 4.35 -10.61 -0.87
C GLY A 68 4.34 -10.15 0.58
N ILE A 69 4.07 -8.87 0.83
CA ILE A 69 4.00 -8.27 2.17
C ILE A 69 2.55 -8.17 2.68
N ILE A 70 1.59 -7.86 1.80
CA ILE A 70 0.18 -7.67 2.20
C ILE A 70 -0.47 -9.00 2.61
N LEU A 71 -0.26 -10.09 1.86
CA LEU A 71 -0.94 -11.36 2.17
C LEU A 71 -0.59 -11.92 3.56
N PRO A 72 0.69 -11.98 4.00
CA PRO A 72 1.01 -12.36 5.37
C PRO A 72 0.42 -11.40 6.41
N SER A 73 0.35 -10.11 6.09
CA SER A 73 -0.23 -9.09 6.98
C SER A 73 -1.73 -9.32 7.19
N LEU A 74 -2.47 -9.76 6.15
CA LEU A 74 -3.88 -10.14 6.28
C LEU A 74 -4.07 -11.37 7.18
N GLN A 75 -3.14 -12.32 7.16
CA GLN A 75 -3.18 -13.46 8.08
C GLN A 75 -2.99 -13.04 9.53
N ILE A 76 -2.11 -12.05 9.80
CA ILE A 76 -1.94 -11.48 11.14
C ILE A 76 -3.26 -10.87 11.63
N LEU A 77 -3.97 -10.15 10.74
CA LEU A 77 -5.28 -9.58 11.06
C LEU A 77 -6.33 -10.66 11.31
N LYS A 78 -6.37 -11.72 10.51
CA LYS A 78 -7.26 -12.88 10.75
C LYS A 78 -6.99 -13.50 12.12
N PHE A 79 -5.72 -13.71 12.48
CA PHE A 79 -5.39 -14.23 13.81
C PHE A 79 -5.85 -13.28 14.92
N ALA A 80 -5.70 -11.96 14.75
CA ALA A 80 -6.19 -11.02 15.75
C ALA A 80 -7.71 -11.12 15.96
N ASP A 81 -8.47 -11.35 14.89
CA ASP A 81 -9.92 -11.60 14.95
C ASP A 81 -10.25 -12.92 15.66
N ASP A 82 -9.53 -14.00 15.33
CA ASP A 82 -9.70 -15.32 15.98
C ASP A 82 -9.47 -15.26 17.51
N TYR A 83 -8.56 -14.38 17.97
CA TYR A 83 -8.28 -14.13 19.39
C TYR A 83 -9.24 -13.13 20.06
N LYS A 84 -10.30 -12.68 19.36
CA LYS A 84 -11.30 -11.73 19.85
C LYS A 84 -10.68 -10.46 20.42
N VAL A 85 -9.69 -9.90 19.71
CA VAL A 85 -9.20 -8.56 20.04
C VAL A 85 -10.39 -7.61 20.04
N SER A 86 -10.47 -6.74 21.07
CA SER A 86 -11.55 -5.76 21.20
C SER A 86 -11.77 -4.98 19.89
N GLU A 87 -13.04 -4.76 19.51
CA GLU A 87 -13.42 -3.98 18.31
C GLU A 87 -12.66 -2.65 18.21
N LYS A 88 -12.50 -1.95 19.33
CA LYS A 88 -11.74 -0.69 19.44
C LYS A 88 -10.26 -0.79 19.02
N THR A 89 -9.67 -1.96 19.21
CA THR A 89 -8.26 -2.25 18.89
C THR A 89 -8.13 -2.86 17.49
N GLU A 90 -9.18 -3.50 17.00
CA GLU A 90 -9.25 -4.07 15.65
C GLU A 90 -9.03 -3.00 14.58
N VAL A 91 -9.70 -1.86 14.70
CA VAL A 91 -9.55 -0.74 13.75
C VAL A 91 -8.10 -0.26 13.69
N LEU A 92 -7.46 -0.07 14.86
CA LEU A 92 -6.06 0.33 14.94
C LEU A 92 -5.14 -0.75 14.37
N LEU A 93 -5.42 -2.03 14.61
CA LEU A 93 -4.66 -3.15 14.07
C LEU A 93 -4.75 -3.21 12.54
N VAL A 94 -5.94 -3.06 11.96
CA VAL A 94 -6.14 -3.08 10.50
C VAL A 94 -5.36 -1.94 9.84
N PHE A 95 -5.60 -0.70 10.27
CA PHE A 95 -4.93 0.47 9.69
C PHE A 95 -3.43 0.48 9.97
N GLY A 96 -3.02 0.09 11.18
CA GLY A 96 -1.62 0.03 11.59
C GLY A 96 -0.84 -1.05 10.84
N THR A 97 -1.40 -2.25 10.71
CA THR A 97 -0.74 -3.37 10.02
C THR A 97 -0.62 -3.09 8.53
N LEU A 98 -1.69 -2.64 7.86
CA LEU A 98 -1.63 -2.27 6.45
C LEU A 98 -0.71 -1.06 6.22
N GLY A 99 -0.77 -0.06 7.11
CA GLY A 99 0.13 1.09 7.10
C GLY A 99 1.60 0.67 7.19
N ALA A 100 1.91 -0.27 8.07
CA ALA A 100 3.24 -0.87 8.21
C ALA A 100 3.63 -1.69 6.97
N SER A 101 2.71 -2.42 6.33
CA SER A 101 2.97 -3.14 5.08
C SER A 101 3.42 -2.18 3.97
N PHE A 102 2.70 -1.08 3.77
CA PHE A 102 3.07 -0.08 2.75
C PHE A 102 4.37 0.67 3.09
N LEU A 103 4.64 0.91 4.38
CA LEU A 103 5.92 1.44 4.83
C LEU A 103 7.07 0.47 4.50
N ALA A 104 6.88 -0.82 4.78
CA ALA A 104 7.85 -1.85 4.48
C ALA A 104 8.11 -1.93 2.96
N ILE A 105 7.07 -1.89 2.13
CA ILE A 105 7.20 -1.83 0.66
C ILE A 105 8.05 -0.62 0.24
N TYR A 106 7.79 0.56 0.81
CA TYR A 106 8.58 1.77 0.53
C TYR A 106 10.06 1.60 0.90
N LEU A 107 10.35 1.12 2.11
CA LEU A 107 11.72 0.96 2.62
C LEU A 107 12.51 -0.14 1.90
N ILE A 108 11.84 -1.25 1.56
CA ILE A 108 12.47 -2.40 0.92
C ILE A 108 12.76 -2.12 -0.56
N HIS A 109 11.88 -1.40 -1.25
CA HIS A 109 11.95 -1.25 -2.71
C HIS A 109 12.04 0.20 -3.16
N SER A 110 11.02 1.01 -2.87
CA SER A 110 10.84 2.28 -3.58
C SER A 110 11.88 3.35 -3.21
N VAL A 111 12.36 3.40 -1.96
CA VAL A 111 13.32 4.42 -1.50
C VAL A 111 14.63 4.44 -2.32
N TRP A 112 14.99 3.32 -2.94
CA TRP A 112 16.25 3.15 -3.67
C TRP A 112 16.22 3.72 -5.10
N TYR A 113 15.05 4.01 -5.66
CA TYR A 113 14.91 4.48 -7.05
C TYR A 113 14.91 6.01 -7.15
N LYS A 114 16.10 6.61 -7.07
CA LYS A 114 16.26 8.08 -7.13
C LYS A 114 16.00 8.70 -8.51
N GLU A 115 16.16 7.92 -9.57
CA GLU A 115 15.97 8.30 -10.98
C GLU A 115 14.49 8.54 -11.35
N ILE A 116 13.56 7.98 -10.56
CA ILE A 116 12.12 8.02 -10.85
C ILE A 116 11.47 9.26 -10.20
N SER A 117 10.38 9.75 -10.80
CA SER A 117 9.61 10.87 -10.25
C SER A 117 9.24 10.66 -8.77
N LYS A 118 9.29 11.74 -7.98
CA LYS A 118 8.98 11.70 -6.54
C LYS A 118 7.61 11.09 -6.24
N GLY A 119 6.61 11.35 -7.08
CA GLY A 119 5.25 10.81 -6.94
C GLY A 119 5.23 9.28 -7.11
N GLN A 120 5.80 8.78 -8.21
CA GLN A 120 5.88 7.34 -8.44
C GLN A 120 6.76 6.62 -7.43
N ARG A 121 7.75 7.27 -6.84
CA ARG A 121 8.59 6.67 -5.81
C ARG A 121 7.92 6.61 -4.44
N ASN A 122 7.28 7.71 -4.04
CA ASN A 122 6.81 7.89 -2.67
C ASN A 122 5.34 7.46 -2.47
N TRP A 123 4.64 6.96 -3.49
CA TRP A 123 3.24 6.52 -3.32
C TRP A 123 3.02 5.53 -2.17
N PRO A 124 3.88 4.51 -1.92
CA PRO A 124 3.61 3.59 -0.82
C PRO A 124 3.79 4.30 0.53
N LEU A 125 4.68 5.29 0.62
CA LEU A 125 4.83 6.13 1.81
C LEU A 125 3.59 6.99 2.04
N TYR A 126 3.00 7.59 0.99
CA TYR A 126 1.76 8.35 1.15
C TYR A 126 0.60 7.48 1.60
N VAL A 127 0.46 6.27 1.03
CA VAL A 127 -0.57 5.31 1.46
C VAL A 127 -0.35 4.90 2.91
N SER A 128 0.88 4.56 3.29
CA SER A 128 1.24 4.25 4.68
C SER A 128 0.87 5.36 5.65
N LEU A 129 1.25 6.61 5.32
CA LEU A 129 0.96 7.77 6.14
C LEU A 129 -0.54 8.00 6.30
N ILE A 130 -1.30 7.89 5.21
CA ILE A 130 -2.77 8.02 5.24
C ILE A 130 -3.37 6.96 6.17
N LEU A 131 -2.97 5.69 6.02
CA LEU A 131 -3.46 4.61 6.86
C LEU A 131 -3.14 4.84 8.35
N PHE A 132 -1.90 5.24 8.68
CA PHE A 132 -1.55 5.56 10.06
C PHE A 132 -2.32 6.74 10.62
N VAL A 133 -2.51 7.81 9.84
CA VAL A 133 -3.32 8.97 10.25
C VAL A 133 -4.77 8.56 10.49
N PHE A 134 -5.35 7.77 9.59
CA PHE A 134 -6.71 7.25 9.77
C PHE A 134 -6.82 6.39 11.02
N GLY A 135 -5.91 5.43 11.23
CA GLY A 135 -5.88 4.59 12.43
C GLY A 135 -5.70 5.40 13.71
N ALA A 136 -4.90 6.46 13.68
CA ALA A 136 -4.71 7.36 14.82
C ALA A 136 -5.96 8.20 15.10
N ILE A 137 -6.64 8.71 14.06
CA ILE A 137 -7.89 9.49 14.21
C ILE A 137 -8.99 8.60 14.76
N THR A 138 -9.19 7.39 14.22
CA THR A 138 -10.23 6.48 14.70
C THR A 138 -9.98 6.09 16.14
N TYR A 139 -8.74 5.72 16.48
CA TYR A 139 -8.34 5.45 17.86
C TYR A 139 -8.59 6.66 18.78
N ALA A 140 -8.21 7.87 18.34
CA ALA A 140 -8.44 9.10 19.08
C ALA A 140 -9.93 9.37 19.30
N VAL A 141 -10.78 9.20 18.29
CA VAL A 141 -12.24 9.41 18.42
C VAL A 141 -12.88 8.39 19.36
N GLU A 142 -12.37 7.17 19.37
CA GLU A 142 -12.96 6.07 20.14
C GLU A 142 -12.48 6.01 21.60
N TYR A 143 -11.26 6.48 21.88
CA TYR A 143 -10.67 6.48 23.23
C TYR A 143 -10.57 7.86 23.89
N LEU A 144 -10.41 8.93 23.11
CA LEU A 144 -10.49 10.30 23.64
C LEU A 144 -11.95 10.73 23.57
N ASN A 145 -12.50 11.21 24.69
CA ASN A 145 -13.89 11.67 24.83
C ASN A 145 -14.44 12.34 23.56
N TRP A 146 -15.72 12.11 23.25
CA TRP A 146 -16.45 12.68 22.09
C TRP A 146 -16.21 14.19 21.86
N SER A 147 -15.98 14.93 22.96
CA SER A 147 -15.58 16.34 22.94
C SER A 147 -14.30 16.61 22.12
N PHE A 148 -13.28 15.77 22.22
CA PHE A 148 -12.01 15.95 21.51
C PHE A 148 -12.14 15.63 20.01
N GLY A 149 -12.91 14.59 19.65
CA GLY A 149 -13.23 14.28 18.25
C GLY A 149 -13.96 15.43 17.54
N MET A 150 -14.93 16.05 18.22
CA MET A 150 -15.63 17.24 17.71
C MET A 150 -14.69 18.44 17.57
N VAL A 151 -13.73 18.64 18.48
CA VAL A 151 -12.71 19.70 18.36
C VAL A 151 -11.81 19.46 17.13
N ILE A 152 -11.41 18.23 16.87
CA ILE A 152 -10.60 17.88 15.69
C ILE A 152 -11.39 18.16 14.40
N ILE A 153 -12.61 17.63 14.27
CA ILE A 153 -13.42 17.79 13.06
C ILE A 153 -13.75 19.27 12.83
N ASN A 154 -14.18 19.98 13.86
CA ASN A 154 -14.61 21.37 13.73
C ASN A 154 -13.47 22.36 13.48
N ASN A 155 -12.21 22.03 13.83
CA ASN A 155 -11.09 22.96 13.66
C ASN A 155 -10.12 22.55 12.55
N ILE A 156 -9.86 21.25 12.35
CA ILE A 156 -8.93 20.79 11.32
C ILE A 156 -9.58 20.87 9.93
N TRP A 157 -10.86 20.48 9.78
CA TRP A 157 -11.53 20.48 8.47
C TRP A 157 -11.60 21.88 7.85
N PRO A 158 -12.02 22.95 8.57
CA PRO A 158 -11.96 24.31 8.02
C PRO A 158 -10.54 24.76 7.68
N GLY A 159 -9.54 24.41 8.50
CA GLY A 159 -8.15 24.73 8.22
C GLY A 159 -7.65 24.14 6.90
N VAL A 160 -7.98 22.87 6.63
CA VAL A 160 -7.66 22.20 5.37
C VAL A 160 -8.36 22.89 4.19
N LEU A 161 -9.65 23.21 4.33
CA LEU A 161 -10.40 23.94 3.29
C LEU A 161 -9.80 25.31 2.99
N ILE A 162 -9.38 26.06 4.01
CA ILE A 162 -8.73 27.37 3.86
C ILE A 162 -7.42 27.22 3.07
N ILE A 163 -6.57 26.26 3.44
CA ILE A 163 -5.27 26.04 2.78
C ILE A 163 -5.46 25.64 1.32
N VAL A 164 -6.37 24.71 1.04
CA VAL A 164 -6.67 24.24 -0.32
C VAL A 164 -7.27 25.37 -1.16
N GLY A 165 -8.26 26.10 -0.62
CA GLY A 165 -8.89 27.23 -1.28
C GLY A 165 -7.90 28.35 -1.61
N ALA A 166 -7.05 28.74 -0.64
CA ALA A 166 -6.01 29.74 -0.86
C ALA A 166 -5.03 29.32 -1.96
N ARG A 167 -4.64 28.03 -2.00
CA ARG A 167 -3.74 27.51 -3.03
C ARG A 167 -4.38 27.52 -4.43
N MET A 168 -5.68 27.23 -4.53
CA MET A 168 -6.42 27.31 -5.80
C MET A 168 -6.53 28.75 -6.30
N LEU A 169 -6.87 29.70 -5.42
CA LEU A 169 -6.95 31.13 -5.75
C LEU A 169 -5.59 31.66 -6.22
N TYR A 170 -4.51 31.33 -5.52
CA TYR A 170 -3.16 31.73 -5.91
C TYR A 170 -2.80 31.29 -7.33
N LYS A 171 -3.10 30.02 -7.68
CA LYS A 171 -2.88 29.50 -9.04
C LYS A 171 -3.73 30.21 -10.08
N ALA A 172 -5.00 30.46 -9.78
CA ALA A 172 -5.91 31.13 -10.71
C ALA A 172 -5.45 32.56 -11.03
N ILE A 173 -5.05 33.32 -10.02
CA ILE A 173 -4.56 34.70 -10.18
C ILE A 173 -3.25 34.72 -10.98
N LYS A 174 -2.32 33.81 -10.68
CA LYS A 174 -1.04 33.74 -11.41
C LYS A 174 -1.24 33.38 -12.89
N GLY A 175 -2.06 32.37 -13.18
CA GLY A 175 -2.35 31.97 -14.56
C GLY A 175 -3.09 33.03 -15.37
N ASN A 176 -3.89 33.89 -14.71
CA ASN A 176 -4.58 34.98 -15.39
C ASN A 176 -3.65 36.16 -15.73
N LYS A 177 -2.64 36.44 -14.89
CA LYS A 177 -1.63 37.47 -15.19
C LYS A 177 -0.73 37.11 -16.38
N GLU A 178 -0.47 35.82 -16.60
CA GLU A 178 0.33 35.34 -17.73
C GLU A 178 -0.40 35.53 -19.07
N LYS A 179 -1.74 35.40 -19.10
CA LYS A 179 -2.56 35.61 -20.31
C LYS A 179 -2.82 37.08 -20.71
N ILE A 180 -2.66 38.03 -19.78
CA ILE A 180 -2.89 39.46 -20.03
C ILE A 180 -1.64 40.14 -20.63
N ASN A 181 -0.48 39.48 -20.52
CA ASN A 181 0.82 40.00 -20.99
C ASN A 181 1.29 39.34 -22.30
N GLU A 182 0.46 38.51 -22.94
CA GLU A 182 0.60 38.02 -24.33
C GLU A 182 -0.28 38.85 -25.26
#